data_AF-A0A7W3VRP9-F1
#
_entry.id   AF-A0A7W3VRP9-F1
#
_cell.length_a   1.000
_cell.length_b   1.000
_cell.length_c   1.000
_cell.angle_alpha   90.00
_cell.angle_beta   90.00
_cell.angle_gamma   90.00
#
_symmetry.space_group_name_H-M   'P 1'
#
loop_
_entity.id
_entity.type
_entity.pdbx_description
1 polymer ?
#
loop_
_entity_poly.entity_id
_entity_poly.type
_entity_poly.pdbx_seq_one_letter_code
_entity_poly.pdbx_strand_id
1 'polypeptide(L)'
;PQWEVADVLRKVDLSNQNFTVHQEKTLRALTLCRTAALGGHVDACDACGNISISYNSCRNRHCPKCQGHKREEWIQAREQDLLPCSYYHLVFTLPDSLNGLAIAHPKIVYKILFDSVWSTLNQFGKTEGLQLGMIAILHTWGQNLSLHPHLHCIIPGGGIDANGKWKRKIKTDK
;
A
#
# COMPACT_ATOMS: atom_id res chain seq x y z
N PRO A 1 -3.01 -18.84 7.36
CA PRO A 1 -2.06 -19.51 6.41
C PRO A 1 -1.17 -20.46 7.20
N GLN A 2 -0.74 -21.59 6.62
CA GLN A 2 0.10 -22.58 7.31
C GLN A 2 1.51 -22.05 7.61
N TRP A 3 2.05 -21.22 6.73
CA TRP A 3 3.38 -20.62 6.85
C TRP A 3 3.30 -19.11 6.77
N GLU A 4 4.18 -18.44 7.48
CA GLU A 4 4.31 -16.99 7.48
C GLU A 4 5.69 -16.56 7.00
N VAL A 5 5.83 -15.27 6.64
CA VAL A 5 7.11 -14.69 6.19
C VAL A 5 8.23 -14.96 7.19
N ALA A 6 7.96 -14.86 8.50
CA ALA A 6 8.95 -15.12 9.53
C ALA A 6 9.46 -16.57 9.52
N ASP A 7 8.62 -17.54 9.16
CA ASP A 7 9.02 -18.95 9.10
C ASP A 7 9.95 -19.22 7.92
N VAL A 8 9.71 -18.56 6.78
CA VAL A 8 10.59 -18.62 5.61
C VAL A 8 11.94 -17.99 5.94
N LEU A 9 11.95 -16.79 6.54
CA LEU A 9 13.18 -16.08 6.90
C LEU A 9 14.05 -16.83 7.91
N ARG A 10 13.47 -17.71 8.74
CA ARG A 10 14.23 -18.57 9.67
C ARG A 10 14.86 -19.78 8.99
N LYS A 11 14.40 -20.17 7.81
CA LYS A 11 14.85 -21.37 7.09
C LYS A 11 15.80 -21.07 5.93
N VAL A 12 15.71 -19.88 5.35
CA VAL A 12 16.53 -19.49 4.20
C VAL A 12 17.85 -18.88 4.66
N ASP A 13 18.95 -19.32 4.07
CA ASP A 13 20.24 -18.66 4.21
C ASP A 13 20.31 -17.46 3.26
N LEU A 14 20.44 -16.27 3.83
CA LEU A 14 20.53 -15.00 3.11
C LEU A 14 21.91 -14.36 3.23
N SER A 15 22.90 -15.06 3.79
CA SER A 15 24.25 -14.54 4.04
C SER A 15 24.99 -14.06 2.79
N ASN A 16 24.74 -14.70 1.64
CA ASN A 16 25.37 -14.36 0.36
C ASN A 16 24.71 -13.19 -0.38
N GLN A 17 23.71 -12.53 0.21
CA GLN A 17 23.00 -11.41 -0.40
C GLN A 17 23.53 -10.07 0.08
N ASN A 18 23.74 -9.13 -0.84
CA ASN A 18 24.18 -7.78 -0.51
C ASN A 18 22.97 -6.89 -0.18
N PHE A 19 22.54 -6.90 1.08
CA PHE A 19 21.49 -6.01 1.56
C PHE A 19 22.03 -4.67 2.02
N THR A 20 21.20 -3.64 1.85
CA THR A 20 21.40 -2.39 2.58
C THR A 20 21.13 -2.59 4.08
N VAL A 21 21.75 -1.78 4.93
CA VAL A 21 21.52 -1.78 6.39
C VAL A 21 20.02 -1.68 6.73
N HIS A 22 19.25 -0.95 5.93
CA HIS A 22 17.80 -0.84 6.12
C HIS A 22 17.05 -2.15 5.85
N GLN A 23 17.44 -2.87 4.80
CA GLN A 23 16.89 -4.19 4.48
C GLN A 23 17.25 -5.21 5.56
N GLU A 24 18.50 -5.26 6.01
CA GLU A 24 18.93 -6.17 7.09
C GLU A 24 18.15 -5.94 8.38
N LYS A 25 18.01 -4.68 8.80
CA LYS A 25 17.19 -4.32 9.98
C LYS A 25 15.73 -4.76 9.82
N THR A 26 15.19 -4.62 8.61
CA THR A 26 13.82 -5.05 8.30
C THR A 26 13.70 -6.56 8.38
N LEU A 27 14.57 -7.32 7.72
CA LEU A 27 14.59 -8.78 7.77
C LEU A 27 14.71 -9.29 9.20
N ARG A 28 15.65 -8.75 9.99
CA ARG A 28 15.80 -9.09 11.42
C ARG A 28 14.53 -8.81 12.22
N ALA A 29 13.91 -7.64 12.03
CA ALA A 29 12.65 -7.31 12.71
C ALA A 29 11.51 -8.28 12.35
N LEU A 30 11.43 -8.71 11.09
CA LEU A 30 10.43 -9.67 10.63
C LEU A 30 10.70 -11.07 11.21
N THR A 31 11.96 -11.53 11.23
CA THR A 31 12.37 -12.83 11.79
C THR A 31 12.04 -12.97 13.29
N LEU A 32 12.29 -11.91 14.07
CA LEU A 32 12.08 -11.89 15.52
C LEU A 32 10.64 -11.59 15.93
N CYS A 33 9.79 -11.14 15.00
CA CYS A 33 8.42 -10.73 15.29
C CYS A 33 7.61 -11.86 15.94
N ARG A 34 6.88 -11.55 17.02
CA ARG A 34 6.05 -12.49 17.78
C ARG A 34 6.83 -13.70 18.31
N THR A 35 8.05 -13.47 18.78
CA THR A 35 8.87 -14.48 19.48
C THR A 35 9.30 -13.97 20.85
N ALA A 36 9.75 -14.88 21.72
CA ALA A 36 10.29 -14.54 23.03
C ALA A 36 11.47 -13.53 22.98
N ALA A 37 12.18 -13.44 21.86
CA ALA A 37 13.28 -12.49 21.67
C ALA A 37 12.84 -11.01 21.74
N LEU A 38 11.54 -10.72 21.58
CA LEU A 38 10.97 -9.38 21.73
C LEU A 38 10.23 -9.20 23.07
N GLY A 39 10.29 -10.19 23.97
CA GLY A 39 9.47 -10.26 25.16
C GLY A 39 8.01 -10.59 24.87
N GLY A 40 7.21 -10.69 25.92
CA GLY A 40 5.79 -11.01 25.83
C GLY A 40 5.06 -10.80 27.15
N HIS A 41 3.77 -11.11 27.12
CA HIS A 41 2.85 -11.00 28.23
C HIS A 41 2.33 -12.41 28.55
N VAL A 42 2.10 -12.67 29.82
CA VAL A 42 1.50 -13.90 30.31
C VAL A 42 0.19 -13.50 30.96
N ASP A 43 -0.90 -13.85 30.30
CA ASP A 43 -2.25 -13.55 30.74
C ASP A 43 -2.85 -14.82 31.36
N ALA A 44 -3.44 -14.71 32.54
CA ALA A 44 -4.11 -15.82 33.23
C ALA A 44 -5.58 -15.49 33.44
N CYS A 45 -6.48 -16.41 33.06
CA CYS A 45 -7.90 -16.28 33.34
C CYS A 45 -8.17 -16.55 34.83
N ASP A 46 -8.81 -15.59 35.50
CA ASP A 46 -9.21 -15.69 36.91
C ASP A 46 -10.31 -16.72 37.17
N ALA A 47 -11.11 -17.06 36.17
CA ALA A 47 -12.19 -18.03 36.29
C ALA A 47 -11.77 -19.50 36.09
N CYS A 48 -10.93 -19.80 35.08
CA CYS A 48 -10.55 -21.17 34.74
C CYS A 48 -9.05 -21.46 34.88
N GLY A 49 -8.24 -20.46 35.24
CA GLY A 49 -6.78 -20.61 35.38
C GLY A 49 -6.02 -20.78 34.06
N ASN A 50 -6.70 -20.70 32.90
CA ASN A 50 -6.04 -20.84 31.60
C ASN A 50 -5.00 -19.74 31.40
N ILE A 51 -3.78 -20.14 31.05
CA ILE A 51 -2.66 -19.23 30.79
C ILE A 51 -2.47 -19.10 29.28
N SER A 52 -2.41 -17.87 28.78
CA SER A 52 -2.05 -17.56 27.41
C SER A 52 -0.81 -16.68 27.36
N ILE A 53 0.12 -17.00 26.47
CA ILE A 53 1.34 -16.21 26.25
C ILE A 53 1.21 -15.44 24.95
N SER A 54 1.42 -14.13 24.99
CA SER A 54 1.40 -13.26 23.81
C SER A 54 2.75 -12.56 23.62
N TYR A 55 3.44 -12.84 22.51
CA TYR A 55 4.73 -12.20 22.21
C TYR A 55 4.57 -10.85 21.54
N ASN A 56 5.52 -9.94 21.79
CA ASN A 56 5.48 -8.57 21.29
C ASN A 56 5.65 -8.48 19.76
N SER A 57 4.99 -7.47 19.19
CA SER A 57 5.09 -7.12 17.77
C SER A 57 6.42 -6.41 17.47
N CYS A 58 7.04 -6.65 16.31
CA CYS A 58 8.24 -5.92 15.91
C CYS A 58 7.98 -4.46 15.47
N ARG A 59 6.71 -4.09 15.25
CA ARG A 59 6.25 -2.75 14.84
C ARG A 59 6.88 -2.21 13.54
N ASN A 60 7.62 -3.02 12.79
CA ASN A 60 8.15 -2.63 11.48
C ASN A 60 6.99 -2.49 10.47
N ARG A 61 7.03 -1.45 9.64
CA ARG A 61 6.00 -1.15 8.63
C ARG A 61 5.86 -2.22 7.54
N HIS A 62 6.91 -3.00 7.31
CA HIS A 62 6.93 -4.09 6.32
C HIS A 62 6.46 -5.43 6.91
N CYS A 63 6.18 -5.49 8.22
CA CYS A 63 5.73 -6.72 8.84
C CYS A 63 4.24 -6.95 8.54
N PRO A 64 3.86 -8.09 7.91
CA PRO A 64 2.47 -8.37 7.54
C PRO A 64 1.55 -8.60 8.75
N LYS A 65 2.10 -8.75 9.97
CA LYS A 65 1.35 -8.98 11.21
C LYS A 65 1.04 -7.74 12.04
N CYS A 66 1.94 -6.75 12.04
CA CYS A 66 1.96 -5.76 13.11
C CYS A 66 1.09 -4.53 12.84
N GLN A 67 0.86 -4.21 11.55
CA GLN A 67 0.25 -2.94 11.15
C GLN A 67 -1.21 -3.10 10.70
N GLY A 68 -1.88 -4.18 11.09
CA GLY A 68 -3.29 -4.42 10.75
C GLY A 68 -4.18 -3.25 11.17
N HIS A 69 -4.12 -2.83 12.43
CA HIS A 69 -4.90 -1.70 12.93
C HIS A 69 -4.65 -0.40 12.13
N LYS A 70 -3.40 -0.04 11.84
CA LYS A 70 -3.08 1.16 11.04
C LYS A 70 -3.61 1.07 9.61
N ARG A 71 -3.62 -0.13 9.03
CA ARG A 71 -4.22 -0.35 7.72
C ARG A 71 -5.72 -0.10 7.78
N GLU A 72 -6.42 -0.64 8.78
CA GLU A 72 -7.86 -0.42 8.96
C GLU A 72 -8.18 1.06 9.24
N GLU A 73 -7.43 1.73 10.10
CA GLU A 73 -7.55 3.18 10.35
C GLU A 73 -7.38 3.98 9.05
N TRP A 74 -6.38 3.61 8.23
CA TRP A 74 -6.18 4.26 6.94
C TRP A 74 -7.33 4.00 5.97
N ILE A 75 -7.87 2.78 5.91
CA ILE A 75 -9.04 2.43 5.08
C ILE A 75 -10.24 3.28 5.51
N GLN A 76 -10.57 3.29 6.80
CA GLN A 76 -11.68 4.08 7.34
C GLN A 76 -11.55 5.58 7.01
N ALA A 77 -10.33 6.12 7.10
CA ALA A 77 -10.07 7.51 6.72
C ALA A 77 -10.29 7.76 5.21
N ARG A 78 -9.94 6.80 4.33
CA ARG A 78 -10.20 6.91 2.89
C ARG A 78 -11.68 6.70 2.54
N GLU A 79 -12.40 5.87 3.29
CA GLU A 79 -13.84 5.67 3.12
C GLU A 79 -14.62 6.97 3.39
N GLN A 80 -14.16 7.79 4.34
CA GLN A 80 -14.74 9.11 4.62
C GLN A 80 -14.53 10.13 3.49
N ASP A 81 -13.52 9.91 2.63
CA ASP A 81 -13.25 10.76 1.47
C ASP A 81 -14.19 10.41 0.28
N LEU A 82 -15.00 9.34 0.38
CA LEU A 82 -15.86 8.88 -0.70
C LEU A 82 -17.12 9.74 -0.85
N LEU A 83 -17.29 10.28 -2.05
CA LEU A 83 -18.51 10.90 -2.54
C LEU A 83 -19.57 9.84 -2.92
N PRO A 84 -20.88 10.14 -2.78
CA PRO A 84 -21.98 9.27 -3.19
C PRO A 84 -22.14 9.26 -4.72
N CYS A 85 -21.19 8.66 -5.42
CA CYS A 85 -21.17 8.51 -6.88
C CYS A 85 -20.59 7.15 -7.31
N SER A 86 -20.67 6.84 -8.60
CA SER A 86 -19.88 5.75 -9.18
C SER A 86 -18.39 6.10 -9.17
N TYR A 87 -17.54 5.07 -9.28
CA TYR A 87 -16.09 5.24 -9.36
C TYR A 87 -15.52 4.47 -10.52
N TYR A 88 -14.47 5.02 -11.11
CA TYR A 88 -13.63 4.34 -12.09
C TYR A 88 -12.33 3.91 -11.42
N HIS A 89 -11.92 2.66 -11.67
CA HIS A 89 -10.60 2.16 -11.30
C HIS A 89 -9.72 2.16 -12.55
N LEU A 90 -8.73 3.06 -12.57
CA LEU A 90 -7.73 3.12 -13.63
C LEU A 90 -6.38 2.67 -13.10
N VAL A 91 -5.62 1.95 -13.94
CA VAL A 91 -4.26 1.52 -13.64
C VAL A 91 -3.30 2.13 -14.63
N PHE A 92 -2.29 2.83 -14.12
CA PHE A 92 -1.21 3.42 -14.93
C PHE A 92 0.09 2.72 -14.60
N THR A 93 0.68 2.06 -15.60
CA THR A 93 1.90 1.26 -15.43
C THR A 93 3.10 2.03 -15.97
N LEU A 94 4.18 2.08 -15.17
CA LEU A 94 5.47 2.60 -15.61
C LEU A 94 6.07 1.64 -16.65
N PRO A 95 6.55 2.14 -17.81
CA PRO A 95 7.27 1.32 -18.78
C PRO A 95 8.46 0.60 -18.14
N ASP A 96 8.63 -0.67 -18.48
CA ASP A 96 9.69 -1.55 -17.94
C ASP A 96 11.10 -1.06 -18.29
N SER A 97 11.26 -0.38 -19.43
CA SER A 97 12.50 0.30 -19.83
C SER A 97 12.99 1.33 -18.80
N LEU A 98 12.11 1.83 -17.93
CA LEU A 98 12.44 2.77 -16.85
C LEU A 98 12.73 2.08 -15.51
N ASN A 99 12.67 0.75 -15.43
CA ASN A 99 12.89 0.00 -14.18
C ASN A 99 14.27 0.26 -13.58
N GLY A 100 15.32 0.35 -14.40
CA GLY A 100 16.67 0.69 -13.92
C GLY A 100 16.71 2.05 -13.20
N LEU A 101 16.02 3.05 -13.75
CA LEU A 101 15.88 4.36 -13.13
C LEU A 101 15.00 4.31 -11.88
N ALA A 102 13.94 3.50 -11.87
CA ALA A 102 13.08 3.33 -10.71
C ALA A 102 13.82 2.72 -9.52
N ILE A 103 14.78 1.83 -9.77
CA ILE A 103 15.65 1.26 -8.74
C ILE A 103 16.67 2.30 -8.25
N ALA A 104 17.34 2.99 -9.17
CA ALA A 104 18.39 3.96 -8.83
C ALA A 104 17.85 5.23 -8.16
N HIS A 105 16.70 5.71 -8.61
CA HIS A 105 16.11 7.00 -8.22
C HIS A 105 14.60 6.91 -7.93
N PRO A 106 14.15 6.03 -7.02
CA PRO A 106 12.73 5.71 -6.82
C PRO A 106 11.88 6.94 -6.48
N LYS A 107 12.38 7.83 -5.61
CA LYS A 107 11.64 9.04 -5.21
C LYS A 107 11.33 9.95 -6.41
N ILE A 108 12.30 10.12 -7.31
CA ILE A 108 12.17 11.00 -8.46
C ILE A 108 11.22 10.35 -9.48
N VAL A 109 11.48 9.09 -9.84
CA VAL A 109 10.70 8.37 -10.84
C VAL A 109 9.25 8.22 -10.40
N TYR A 110 9.00 7.83 -9.16
CA TYR A 110 7.62 7.68 -8.68
C TYR A 110 6.91 9.02 -8.53
N LYS A 111 7.61 10.09 -8.12
CA LYS A 111 7.01 11.44 -8.15
C LYS A 111 6.58 11.82 -9.56
N ILE A 112 7.42 11.61 -10.56
CA ILE A 112 7.09 11.88 -11.97
C ILE A 112 5.89 11.02 -12.39
N LEU A 113 5.84 9.73 -12.01
CA LEU A 113 4.69 8.87 -12.31
C LEU A 113 3.38 9.44 -11.74
N PHE A 114 3.37 9.86 -10.46
CA PHE A 114 2.20 10.52 -9.86
C PHE A 114 1.82 11.81 -10.60
N ASP A 115 2.80 12.67 -10.88
CA ASP A 115 2.58 13.95 -11.56
C ASP A 115 2.04 13.74 -12.99
N SER A 116 2.58 12.77 -13.74
CA SER A 116 2.14 12.42 -15.10
C SER A 116 0.72 11.85 -15.12
N VAL A 117 0.39 10.97 -14.17
CA VAL A 117 -0.96 10.41 -14.03
C VAL A 117 -1.96 11.51 -13.69
N TRP A 118 -1.64 12.37 -12.73
CA TRP A 118 -2.51 13.49 -12.39
C TRP A 118 -2.66 14.47 -13.55
N SER A 119 -1.57 14.81 -14.25
CA SER A 119 -1.63 15.69 -15.42
C SER A 119 -2.55 15.13 -16.51
N THR A 120 -2.51 13.81 -16.73
CA THR A 120 -3.40 13.14 -17.69
C THR A 120 -4.87 13.29 -17.29
N LEU A 121 -5.21 12.96 -16.04
CA LEU A 121 -6.59 13.07 -15.55
C LEU A 121 -7.09 14.53 -15.51
N ASN A 122 -6.24 15.45 -15.07
CA ASN A 122 -6.56 16.88 -15.03
C ASN A 122 -6.83 17.43 -16.43
N GLN A 123 -6.13 16.94 -17.47
CA GLN A 123 -6.41 17.33 -18.85
C GLN A 123 -7.78 16.86 -19.33
N PHE A 124 -8.23 15.65 -18.93
CA PHE A 124 -9.60 15.20 -19.19
C PHE A 124 -10.62 16.09 -18.48
N GLY A 125 -10.37 16.43 -17.21
CA GLY A 125 -11.20 17.36 -16.45
C GLY A 125 -11.36 18.71 -17.15
N LYS A 126 -10.23 19.33 -17.56
CA LYS A 126 -10.23 20.60 -18.29
C LYS A 126 -11.04 20.56 -19.57
N THR A 127 -10.88 19.50 -20.38
CA THR A 127 -11.65 19.31 -21.62
C THR A 127 -13.15 19.30 -21.36
N GLU A 128 -13.56 18.76 -20.20
CA GLU A 128 -14.97 18.64 -19.80
C GLU A 128 -15.46 19.83 -18.95
N GLY A 129 -14.60 20.82 -18.66
CA GLY A 129 -14.92 21.94 -17.77
C GLY A 129 -15.14 21.52 -16.31
N LEU A 130 -14.52 20.42 -15.88
CA LEU A 130 -14.66 19.83 -14.55
C LEU A 130 -13.31 19.73 -13.83
N GLN A 131 -13.31 20.07 -12.55
CA GLN A 131 -12.26 19.66 -11.63
C GLN A 131 -12.53 18.22 -11.18
N LEU A 132 -11.64 17.31 -11.56
CA LEU A 132 -11.69 15.91 -11.12
C LEU A 132 -10.98 15.74 -9.76
N GLY A 133 -11.07 14.53 -9.22
CA GLY A 133 -10.29 14.08 -8.06
C GLY A 133 -9.81 12.65 -8.26
N MET A 134 -8.82 12.22 -7.49
CA MET A 134 -8.42 10.82 -7.43
C MET A 134 -7.81 10.47 -6.08
N ILE A 135 -7.94 9.20 -5.68
CA ILE A 135 -7.07 8.55 -4.70
C ILE A 135 -6.15 7.62 -5.48
N ALA A 136 -4.83 7.80 -5.37
CA ALA A 136 -3.84 7.00 -6.09
C ALA A 136 -2.92 6.24 -5.13
N ILE A 137 -2.72 4.94 -5.39
CA ILE A 137 -1.89 4.04 -4.59
C ILE A 137 -0.80 3.46 -5.49
N LEU A 138 0.46 3.63 -5.08
CA LEU A 138 1.60 3.03 -5.76
C LEU A 138 1.79 1.58 -5.35
N HIS A 139 1.81 0.69 -6.33
CA HIS A 139 2.30 -0.67 -6.22
C HIS A 139 3.58 -0.80 -7.02
N THR A 140 4.62 -1.42 -6.44
CA THR A 140 5.92 -1.57 -7.10
C THR A 140 6.18 -2.98 -7.63
N TRP A 141 5.32 -3.94 -7.32
CA TRP A 141 5.53 -5.35 -7.64
C TRP A 141 4.35 -5.93 -8.42
N GLY A 142 4.67 -6.76 -9.42
CA GLY A 142 3.68 -7.59 -10.10
C GLY A 142 3.37 -8.86 -9.31
N GLN A 143 2.39 -9.63 -9.78
CA GLN A 143 2.00 -10.91 -9.15
C GLN A 143 3.17 -11.90 -9.03
N ASN A 144 4.10 -11.87 -9.99
CA ASN A 144 5.29 -12.72 -10.01
C ASN A 144 6.46 -12.15 -9.18
N LEU A 145 6.22 -11.12 -8.35
CA LEU A 145 7.23 -10.42 -7.56
C LEU A 145 8.38 -9.81 -8.39
N SER A 146 8.12 -9.52 -9.67
CA SER A 146 8.99 -8.67 -10.49
C SER A 146 8.69 -7.20 -10.24
N LEU A 147 9.71 -6.35 -10.39
CA LEU A 147 9.53 -4.91 -10.33
C LEU A 147 8.57 -4.48 -11.46
N HIS A 148 7.42 -3.96 -11.07
CA HIS A 148 6.36 -3.53 -11.98
C HIS A 148 5.64 -2.33 -11.36
N PRO A 149 6.23 -1.12 -11.40
CA PRO A 149 5.63 0.05 -10.77
C PRO A 149 4.36 0.48 -11.49
N HIS A 150 3.25 0.56 -10.77
CA HIS A 150 1.95 1.00 -11.29
C HIS A 150 1.15 1.74 -10.22
N LEU A 151 0.32 2.69 -10.65
CA LEU A 151 -0.64 3.38 -9.80
C LEU A 151 -2.03 2.78 -9.99
N HIS A 152 -2.66 2.36 -8.90
CA HIS A 152 -4.10 2.13 -8.84
C HIS A 152 -4.78 3.45 -8.47
N CYS A 153 -5.62 3.97 -9.36
CA CYS A 153 -6.34 5.21 -9.17
C CYS A 153 -7.84 4.95 -9.05
N ILE A 154 -8.44 5.41 -7.95
CA ILE A 154 -9.89 5.45 -7.74
C ILE A 154 -10.33 6.88 -8.05
N ILE A 155 -11.19 7.03 -9.07
CA ILE A 155 -11.60 8.32 -9.62
C ILE A 155 -13.12 8.44 -9.52
N PRO A 156 -13.67 9.50 -8.89
CA PRO A 156 -15.11 9.74 -8.88
C PRO A 156 -15.69 9.84 -10.29
N GLY A 157 -16.90 9.31 -10.50
CA GLY A 157 -17.66 9.37 -11.76
C GLY A 157 -18.27 10.74 -12.05
N GLY A 158 -17.51 11.80 -11.81
CA GLY A 158 -17.94 13.18 -11.89
C GLY A 158 -16.85 14.14 -11.44
N GLY A 159 -17.17 15.43 -11.43
CA GLY A 159 -16.27 16.48 -11.00
C GLY A 159 -17.02 17.74 -10.60
N ILE A 160 -16.29 18.75 -10.16
CA ILE A 160 -16.83 20.04 -9.75
C ILE A 160 -16.71 21.01 -10.92
N ASP A 161 -17.79 21.70 -11.29
CA ASP A 161 -17.76 22.73 -12.35
C ASP A 161 -17.16 24.05 -11.84
N ALA A 162 -17.01 25.03 -12.74
CA ALA A 162 -16.48 26.36 -12.40
C ALA A 162 -17.32 27.13 -11.36
N ASN A 163 -18.58 26.73 -11.12
CA ASN A 163 -19.46 27.32 -10.11
C ASN A 163 -19.41 26.57 -8.78
N GLY A 164 -18.51 25.61 -8.62
CA GLY A 164 -18.42 24.78 -7.42
C GLY A 164 -19.52 23.71 -7.33
N LYS A 165 -20.28 23.46 -8.40
CA LYS A 165 -21.37 22.48 -8.39
C LYS A 165 -20.88 21.12 -8.87
N TRP A 166 -21.24 20.08 -8.12
CA TRP A 166 -21.00 18.69 -8.53
C TRP A 166 -21.75 18.35 -9.82
N LYS A 167 -21.03 17.76 -10.78
CA LYS A 167 -21.56 17.24 -12.04
C LYS A 167 -21.24 15.75 -12.12
N ARG A 168 -22.29 14.93 -12.14
CA ARG A 168 -22.17 13.50 -12.45
C ARG A 168 -21.92 13.34 -13.95
N LYS A 169 -20.92 12.56 -14.31
CA LYS A 169 -20.72 12.07 -15.68
C LYS A 169 -21.05 10.59 -15.67
N ILE A 170 -22.33 10.30 -15.93
CA ILE A 170 -22.76 8.93 -16.22
C ILE A 170 -22.42 8.69 -17.69
N LYS A 171 -21.26 8.07 -17.98
CA LYS A 171 -21.16 7.28 -19.22
C LYS A 171 -21.49 5.84 -18.84
N THR A 172 -22.79 5.54 -18.84
CA THR A 172 -23.32 4.19 -19.01
C THR A 172 -23.48 4.00 -20.51
N ASP A 173 -22.70 3.08 -21.07
CA ASP A 173 -23.08 2.22 -22.20
C ASP A 173 -22.02 1.10 -22.30
N LYS A 174 -21.73 0.47 -21.15
CA LYS A 174 -21.18 -0.88 -21.08
C LYS A 174 -22.05 -1.68 -20.13
#